data_AF-A0A482US67-F1
#
_entry.id   AF-A0A482US67-F1
#
_cell.length_a   1.000
_cell.length_b   1.000
_cell.length_c   1.000
_cell.angle_alpha   90.00
_cell.angle_beta   90.00
_cell.angle_gamma   90.00
#
_symmetry.space_group_name_H-M   'P 1'
#
loop_
_entity.id
_entity.type
_entity.pdbx_description
1 polymer ?
#
loop_
_entity_poly.entity_id
_entity_poly.type
_entity_poly.pdbx_seq_one_letter_code
_entity_poly.pdbx_strand_id
1 'polypeptide(L)'
;MSAGLPRDPSQIQQQYKAGNQEENEEDNDEPTHESLQWARFRVTCEKIGEHPAFSILMTILTFWALYQTDIRLAGTDQEADLGFEVVISIVFFVFLFEIGLQCIYNDEYLSLPEWTAQSDEFWYEIWPRRLKFGSFYFWLDLVASVSLIFDVCYCTRAYILICAC
;
A
#
# COMPACT_ATOMS: atom_id res chain seq x y z
N MET A 1 22.84 22.00 -28.32
CA MET A 1 21.45 22.32 -28.70
C MET A 1 20.61 22.19 -27.45
N SER A 2 20.18 23.31 -26.87
CA SER A 2 19.39 23.35 -25.64
C SER A 2 17.92 23.47 -26.04
N ALA A 3 17.14 22.41 -25.85
CA ALA A 3 15.70 22.46 -26.07
C ALA A 3 15.10 23.37 -25.00
N GLY A 4 14.59 24.53 -25.41
CA GLY A 4 13.94 25.47 -24.50
C GLY A 4 12.70 24.83 -23.90
N LEU A 5 12.65 24.72 -22.57
CA LEU A 5 11.49 24.19 -21.87
C LEU A 5 10.27 25.10 -22.12
N PRO A 6 9.10 24.54 -22.47
CA PRO A 6 7.88 25.30 -22.69
C PRO A 6 7.43 25.97 -21.38
N ARG A 7 7.23 27.29 -21.40
CA ARG A 7 6.79 28.09 -20.23
C ARG A 7 5.28 28.24 -20.12
N ASP A 8 4.52 27.69 -21.07
CA ASP A 8 3.08 27.90 -21.14
C ASP A 8 2.33 26.63 -20.68
N PRO A 9 1.57 26.69 -19.56
CA PRO A 9 0.78 25.56 -19.05
C PRO A 9 -0.20 24.98 -20.07
N SER A 10 -0.67 25.80 -21.02
CA SER A 10 -1.59 25.35 -22.06
C SER A 10 -0.93 24.40 -23.08
N GLN A 11 0.37 24.55 -23.33
CA GLN A 11 1.11 23.66 -24.23
C GLN A 11 1.41 22.31 -23.58
N ILE A 12 1.61 22.27 -22.25
CA ILE A 12 1.77 21.02 -21.50
C ILE A 12 0.48 20.19 -21.59
N GLN A 13 -0.70 20.83 -21.45
CA GLN A 13 -1.99 20.15 -21.60
C GLN A 13 -2.24 19.62 -23.02
N GLN A 14 -1.80 20.36 -24.05
CA GLN A 14 -1.93 19.92 -25.44
C GLN A 14 -0.98 18.76 -25.75
N GLN A 15 0.25 18.77 -25.25
CA GLN A 15 1.17 17.64 -25.39
C GLN A 15 0.68 16.40 -24.64
N TYR A 16 0.10 16.56 -23.45
CA TYR A 16 -0.49 15.45 -22.70
C TYR A 16 -1.69 14.83 -23.44
N LYS A 17 -2.52 15.67 -24.08
CA LYS A 17 -3.63 15.19 -24.92
C LYS A 17 -3.16 14.51 -26.20
N ALA A 18 -2.11 15.01 -26.84
CA ALA A 18 -1.58 14.44 -28.08
C ALA A 18 -0.88 13.09 -27.84
N GLY A 19 -0.10 12.96 -26.76
CA GLY A 19 0.54 11.69 -26.39
C GLY A 19 -0.47 10.59 -26.07
N ASN A 20 -1.53 10.90 -25.32
CA ASN A 20 -2.61 9.96 -25.04
C ASN A 20 -3.45 9.57 -26.28
N GLN A 21 -3.32 10.30 -27.40
CA GLN A 21 -4.10 10.05 -28.61
C GLN A 21 -3.37 9.10 -29.59
N GLU A 22 -2.04 9.12 -29.62
CA GLU A 22 -1.24 8.21 -30.45
C GLU A 22 -1.13 6.80 -29.84
N GLU A 23 -1.14 6.65 -28.51
CA GLU A 23 -1.26 5.32 -27.85
C GLU A 23 -2.61 4.63 -28.09
N ASN A 24 -3.65 5.38 -28.50
CA ASN A 24 -4.99 4.83 -28.72
C ASN A 24 -5.27 4.33 -30.15
N GLU A 25 -4.33 4.49 -31.10
CA GLU A 25 -4.57 4.08 -32.51
C GLU A 25 -4.01 2.69 -32.87
N GLU A 26 -3.14 2.09 -32.05
CA GLU A 26 -2.52 0.79 -32.36
C GLU A 26 -3.21 -0.45 -31.77
N ASP A 27 -4.22 -0.29 -30.92
CA ASP A 27 -4.91 -1.42 -30.28
C ASP A 27 -6.44 -1.25 -30.38
N ASN A 28 -6.97 -1.44 -31.58
CA ASN A 28 -8.42 -1.54 -31.86
C ASN A 28 -8.97 -2.93 -31.51
N ASP A 29 -8.36 -3.63 -30.55
CA ASP A 29 -8.93 -4.84 -29.98
C ASP A 29 -10.13 -4.45 -29.11
N GLU A 30 -11.31 -5.00 -29.44
CA GLU A 30 -12.52 -4.77 -28.64
C GLU A 30 -12.19 -4.99 -27.15
N PRO A 31 -12.55 -4.05 -26.26
CA PRO A 31 -12.22 -4.16 -24.84
C PRO A 31 -12.83 -5.45 -24.30
N THR A 32 -11.96 -6.40 -23.98
CA THR A 32 -12.37 -7.71 -23.46
C THR A 32 -13.20 -7.49 -22.20
N HIS A 33 -14.29 -8.22 -22.03
CA HIS A 33 -15.23 -8.05 -20.92
C HIS A 33 -14.56 -8.03 -19.52
N GLU A 34 -13.38 -8.64 -19.37
CA GLU A 34 -12.57 -8.61 -18.14
C GLU A 34 -12.01 -7.22 -17.79
N SER A 35 -11.59 -6.40 -18.77
CA SER A 35 -11.03 -5.07 -18.51
C SER A 35 -12.09 -4.11 -17.95
N LEU A 36 -13.33 -4.25 -18.43
CA LEU A 36 -14.49 -3.50 -17.92
C LEU A 36 -14.83 -3.82 -16.47
N GLN A 37 -14.70 -5.09 -16.05
CA GLN A 37 -14.96 -5.49 -14.67
C GLN A 37 -13.88 -4.95 -13.72
N TRP A 38 -12.62 -5.05 -14.12
CA TRP A 38 -11.49 -4.50 -13.36
C TRP A 38 -11.58 -2.99 -13.20
N ALA A 39 -11.94 -2.26 -14.25
CA ALA A 39 -12.14 -0.81 -14.19
C ALA A 39 -13.21 -0.42 -13.16
N ARG A 40 -14.34 -1.13 -13.13
CA ARG A 40 -15.43 -0.87 -12.15
C ARG A 40 -15.02 -1.19 -10.72
N PHE A 41 -14.28 -2.28 -10.54
CA PHE A 41 -13.75 -2.68 -9.24
C PHE A 41 -12.79 -1.60 -8.71
N ARG A 42 -11.85 -1.14 -9.55
CA ARG A 42 -10.90 -0.07 -9.21
C ARG A 42 -11.60 1.21 -8.75
N VAL A 43 -12.61 1.68 -9.49
CA VAL A 43 -13.39 2.89 -9.12
C VAL A 43 -14.13 2.71 -7.79
N THR A 44 -14.52 1.48 -7.45
CA THR A 44 -15.17 1.19 -6.17
C THR A 44 -14.15 1.20 -5.03
N CYS A 45 -12.98 0.59 -5.22
CA CYS A 45 -11.88 0.62 -4.27
C CYS A 45 -11.38 2.04 -3.99
N GLU A 46 -11.25 2.86 -5.04
CA GLU A 46 -10.89 4.28 -4.95
C GLU A 46 -11.88 5.05 -4.06
N LYS A 47 -13.19 4.91 -4.33
CA LYS A 47 -14.22 5.57 -3.52
C LYS A 47 -14.22 5.16 -2.05
N ILE A 48 -13.87 3.90 -1.76
CA ILE A 48 -13.78 3.40 -0.39
C ILE A 48 -12.52 3.96 0.29
N GLY A 49 -11.36 3.88 -0.38
CA GLY A 49 -10.07 4.31 0.15
C GLY A 49 -9.97 5.82 0.36
N GLU A 50 -10.54 6.62 -0.55
CA GLU A 50 -10.53 8.08 -0.45
C GLU A 50 -11.55 8.65 0.54
N HIS A 51 -12.42 7.81 1.11
CA HIS A 51 -13.43 8.28 2.03
C HIS A 51 -12.77 8.79 3.32
N PRO A 52 -13.03 10.04 3.77
CA PRO A 52 -12.35 10.61 4.93
C PRO A 52 -12.63 9.84 6.23
N ALA A 53 -13.81 9.21 6.35
CA ALA A 53 -14.10 8.36 7.50
C ALA A 53 -13.21 7.11 7.55
N PHE A 54 -12.79 6.56 6.39
CA PHE A 54 -11.85 5.45 6.35
C PHE A 54 -10.48 5.91 6.84
N SER A 55 -9.98 7.05 6.37
CA SER A 55 -8.72 7.65 6.84
C SER A 55 -8.73 7.97 8.36
N ILE A 56 -9.83 8.51 8.88
CA ILE A 56 -10.00 8.77 10.32
C ILE A 56 -10.01 7.46 11.12
N LEU A 57 -10.75 6.45 10.64
CA LEU A 57 -10.78 5.13 11.26
C LEU A 57 -9.37 4.54 11.33
N MET A 58 -8.63 4.54 10.21
CA MET A 58 -7.26 4.06 10.17
C MET A 58 -6.37 4.79 11.15
N THR A 59 -6.46 6.11 11.21
CA THR A 59 -5.71 6.92 12.18
C THR A 59 -5.99 6.50 13.63
N ILE A 60 -7.26 6.28 13.98
CA ILE A 60 -7.65 5.81 15.32
C ILE A 60 -7.09 4.42 15.61
N LEU A 61 -7.17 3.49 14.64
CA LEU A 61 -6.63 2.14 14.79
C LEU A 61 -5.09 2.14 14.92
N THR A 62 -4.39 3.03 14.20
CA THR A 62 -2.94 3.24 14.36
C THR A 62 -2.60 3.74 15.76
N PHE A 63 -3.31 4.75 16.25
CA PHE A 63 -3.11 5.23 17.62
C PHE A 63 -3.37 4.14 18.64
N TRP A 64 -4.44 3.35 18.46
CA TRP A 64 -4.71 2.20 19.32
C TRP A 64 -3.56 1.20 19.29
N ALA A 65 -3.08 0.79 18.11
CA ALA A 65 -1.98 -0.15 17.97
C ALA A 65 -0.69 0.32 18.65
N LEU A 66 -0.37 1.61 18.53
CA LEU A 66 0.82 2.20 19.15
C LEU A 66 0.73 2.22 20.69
N TYR A 67 -0.43 2.58 21.25
CA TYR A 67 -0.59 2.73 22.69
C TYR A 67 -1.11 1.48 23.41
N GLN A 68 -1.52 0.45 22.68
CA GLN A 68 -2.11 -0.76 23.25
C GLN A 68 -1.20 -1.39 24.32
N THR A 69 0.10 -1.50 24.01
CA THR A 69 1.07 -2.12 24.93
C THR A 69 1.20 -1.33 26.23
N ASP A 70 1.20 0.00 26.16
CA ASP A 70 1.28 0.87 27.33
C ASP A 70 0.02 0.76 28.19
N ILE A 71 -1.17 0.74 27.56
CA ILE A 71 -2.45 0.58 28.26
C ILE A 71 -2.53 -0.78 28.96
N ARG A 72 -2.10 -1.86 28.26
CA ARG A 72 -2.06 -3.21 28.81
C ARG A 72 -1.15 -3.30 30.04
N LEU A 73 0.05 -2.70 29.96
CA LEU A 73 1.01 -2.72 31.08
C LEU A 73 0.58 -1.86 32.27
N ALA A 74 -0.12 -0.74 32.02
CA ALA A 74 -0.47 0.21 33.08
C ALA A 74 -1.76 -0.17 33.83
N GLY A 75 -2.71 -0.83 33.18
CA GLY A 75 -4.09 -0.82 33.64
C GLY A 75 -4.79 -2.17 33.76
N THR A 76 -4.18 -3.28 33.33
CA THR A 76 -4.93 -4.54 33.21
C THR A 76 -4.21 -5.76 33.80
N ASP A 77 -5.00 -6.63 34.44
CA ASP A 77 -4.56 -7.93 34.92
C ASP A 77 -4.42 -8.95 33.76
N GLN A 78 -3.71 -10.05 34.00
CA GLN A 78 -3.41 -11.09 33.00
C GLN A 78 -4.63 -11.67 32.28
N GLU A 79 -5.83 -11.62 32.87
CA GLU A 79 -7.04 -12.13 32.22
C GLU A 79 -7.51 -11.23 31.06
N ALA A 80 -7.14 -9.94 31.05
CA ALA A 80 -7.53 -9.00 30.00
C ALA A 80 -6.64 -9.08 28.75
N ASP A 81 -5.49 -9.74 28.83
CA ASP A 81 -4.50 -9.86 27.76
C ASP A 81 -5.10 -10.50 26.48
N LEU A 82 -6.02 -11.45 26.64
CA LEU A 82 -6.73 -12.10 25.52
C LEU A 82 -7.54 -11.09 24.69
N GLY A 83 -8.19 -10.11 25.35
CA GLY A 83 -8.97 -9.08 24.68
C GLY A 83 -8.08 -8.20 23.81
N PHE A 84 -6.92 -7.79 24.32
CA PHE A 84 -5.94 -7.00 23.58
C PHE A 84 -5.37 -7.77 22.38
N GLU A 85 -5.13 -9.08 22.51
CA GLU A 85 -4.66 -9.92 21.40
C GLU A 85 -5.69 -10.03 20.26
N VAL A 86 -6.98 -10.19 20.60
CA VAL A 86 -8.05 -10.22 19.59
C VAL A 86 -8.16 -8.88 18.86
N VAL A 87 -8.10 -7.76 19.60
CA VAL A 87 -8.22 -6.43 19.00
C VAL A 87 -7.04 -6.13 18.07
N ILE A 88 -5.79 -6.41 18.48
CA ILE A 88 -4.63 -6.15 17.62
C ILE A 88 -4.63 -7.02 16.36
N SER A 89 -5.14 -8.24 16.46
CA SER A 89 -5.33 -9.13 15.29
C SER A 89 -6.32 -8.52 14.30
N ILE A 90 -7.46 -8.00 14.77
CA ILE A 90 -8.43 -7.29 13.91
C ILE A 90 -7.78 -6.07 13.26
N VAL A 91 -7.05 -5.25 14.03
CA VAL A 91 -6.34 -4.06 13.52
C VAL A 91 -5.33 -4.44 12.43
N PHE A 92 -4.57 -5.52 12.62
CA PHE A 92 -3.63 -6.03 11.63
C PHE A 92 -4.31 -6.39 10.30
N PHE A 93 -5.44 -7.10 10.32
CA PHE A 93 -6.16 -7.42 9.09
C PHE A 93 -6.72 -6.18 8.39
N VAL A 94 -7.15 -5.17 9.15
CA VAL A 94 -7.61 -3.90 8.59
C VAL A 94 -6.46 -3.15 7.91
N PHE A 95 -5.25 -3.14 8.49
CA PHE A 95 -4.06 -2.58 7.83
C PHE A 95 -3.68 -3.33 6.55
N LEU A 96 -3.70 -4.67 6.56
CA LEU A 96 -3.44 -5.45 5.33
C LEU A 96 -4.46 -5.15 4.24
N PHE A 97 -5.73 -4.97 4.63
CA PHE A 97 -6.79 -4.58 3.69
C PHE A 97 -6.55 -3.19 3.13
N GLU A 98 -6.15 -2.22 3.96
CA GLU A 98 -5.77 -0.87 3.50
C GLU A 98 -4.62 -0.93 2.49
N ILE A 99 -3.52 -1.62 2.81
CA ILE A 99 -2.38 -1.78 1.90
C ILE A 99 -2.83 -2.42 0.58
N GLY A 100 -3.67 -3.46 0.66
CA GLY A 100 -4.23 -4.13 -0.51
C GLY A 100 -5.07 -3.17 -1.38
N LEU A 101 -5.94 -2.37 -0.77
CA LEU A 101 -6.71 -1.35 -1.49
C LEU A 101 -5.79 -0.33 -2.15
N GLN A 102 -4.82 0.22 -1.40
CA GLN A 102 -3.88 1.23 -1.92
C GLN A 102 -3.08 0.71 -3.11
N CYS A 103 -2.64 -0.55 -3.08
CA CYS A 103 -1.99 -1.20 -4.22
C CYS A 103 -2.90 -1.33 -5.46
N ILE A 104 -4.23 -1.39 -5.29
CA ILE A 104 -5.19 -1.57 -6.39
C ILE A 104 -5.59 -0.24 -7.02
N TYR A 105 -5.90 0.77 -6.22
CA TYR A 105 -6.45 2.04 -6.75
C TYR A 105 -5.37 3.07 -7.08
N ASN A 106 -4.25 3.06 -6.34
CA ASN A 106 -3.18 4.04 -6.50
C ASN A 106 -1.98 3.43 -7.23
N ASP A 107 -1.87 3.71 -8.53
CA ASP A 107 -0.77 3.22 -9.37
C ASP A 107 0.59 3.78 -8.92
N GLU A 108 0.62 4.95 -8.27
CA GLU A 108 1.85 5.54 -7.73
C GLU A 108 2.28 4.87 -6.43
N TYR A 109 1.36 4.18 -5.73
CA TYR A 109 1.67 3.47 -4.51
C TYR A 109 2.53 2.24 -4.80
N LEU A 110 2.16 1.48 -5.83
CA LEU A 110 2.93 0.35 -6.36
C LEU A 110 3.56 0.71 -7.70
N SER A 111 4.48 1.67 -7.70
CA SER A 111 5.26 2.01 -8.90
C SER A 111 6.16 0.84 -9.29
N LEU A 112 5.67 -0.05 -10.15
CA LEU A 112 6.45 -1.15 -10.71
C LEU A 112 7.42 -0.57 -11.75
N PRO A 113 8.74 -0.61 -11.51
CA PRO A 113 9.69 -0.19 -12.54
C PRO A 113 9.54 -1.11 -13.76
N GLU A 114 9.57 -0.53 -14.96
CA GLU A 114 9.60 -1.31 -16.19
C GLU A 114 10.76 -2.31 -16.15
N TRP A 115 10.45 -3.58 -16.38
CA TRP A 115 11.40 -4.68 -16.23
C TRP A 115 12.27 -4.88 -17.48
N THR A 116 12.46 -3.83 -18.27
CA THR A 116 13.22 -3.86 -19.52
C THR A 116 14.71 -3.88 -19.20
N ALA A 117 15.32 -5.06 -19.31
CA ALA A 117 16.73 -5.26 -19.04
C ALA A 117 17.59 -4.58 -20.12
N GLN A 118 18.31 -3.54 -19.74
CA GLN A 118 19.31 -2.90 -20.60
C GLN A 118 20.60 -3.73 -20.56
N SER A 119 21.12 -4.14 -21.72
CA SER A 119 22.14 -5.19 -21.84
C SER A 119 23.54 -4.83 -21.33
N ASP A 120 23.82 -3.55 -21.05
CA ASP A 120 25.15 -3.04 -20.68
C ASP A 120 25.28 -2.62 -19.20
N GLU A 121 24.32 -2.96 -18.34
CA GLU A 121 24.33 -2.50 -16.93
C GLU A 121 24.90 -3.51 -15.94
N PHE A 122 25.73 -3.04 -15.01
CA PHE A 122 26.27 -3.85 -13.92
C PHE A 122 25.26 -4.04 -12.78
N TRP A 123 25.35 -5.17 -12.06
CA TRP A 123 24.39 -5.57 -11.01
C TRP A 123 24.18 -4.54 -9.87
N TYR A 124 25.19 -3.73 -9.54
CA TYR A 124 25.10 -2.71 -8.49
C TYR A 124 24.25 -1.51 -8.89
N GLU A 125 24.09 -1.23 -10.19
CA GLU A 125 23.24 -0.15 -10.72
C GLU A 125 21.77 -0.58 -10.81
N ILE A 126 21.54 -1.89 -10.89
CA ILE A 126 20.22 -2.52 -10.94
C ILE A 126 19.55 -2.49 -9.55
N TRP A 127 20.31 -2.72 -8.48
CA TRP A 127 19.77 -2.80 -7.12
C TRP A 127 19.00 -1.55 -6.66
N PRO A 128 19.52 -0.32 -6.78
CA PRO A 128 18.78 0.88 -6.37
C PRO A 128 17.56 1.16 -7.24
N ARG A 129 17.55 0.74 -8.52
CA ARG A 129 16.35 0.82 -9.38
C ARG A 129 15.29 -0.16 -8.93
N ARG A 130 15.71 -1.37 -8.57
CA ARG A 130 14.81 -2.38 -8.01
C ARG A 130 14.20 -1.90 -6.72
N LEU A 131 14.97 -1.29 -5.82
CA LEU A 131 14.45 -0.70 -4.56
C LEU A 131 13.54 0.52 -4.74
N LYS A 132 13.39 1.07 -5.96
CA LYS A 132 12.34 2.06 -6.28
C LYS A 132 10.99 1.41 -6.60
N PHE A 133 10.83 0.11 -6.35
CA PHE A 133 9.53 -0.53 -6.40
C PHE A 133 8.69 -0.05 -5.21
N GLY A 134 7.60 0.64 -5.54
CA GLY A 134 6.69 1.21 -4.54
C GLY A 134 7.13 2.55 -3.97
N SER A 135 6.12 3.29 -3.50
CA SER A 135 6.29 4.56 -2.82
C SER A 135 6.97 4.40 -1.46
N PHE A 136 7.55 5.49 -0.94
CA PHE A 136 8.08 5.52 0.43
C PHE A 136 7.01 5.11 1.47
N TYR A 137 5.75 5.48 1.25
CA TYR A 137 4.63 5.12 2.13
C TYR A 137 4.38 3.61 2.15
N PHE A 138 4.46 2.93 1.01
CA PHE A 138 4.33 1.48 0.93
C PHE A 138 5.33 0.76 1.84
N TRP A 139 6.58 1.23 1.85
CA TRP A 139 7.61 0.67 2.72
C TRP A 139 7.34 0.91 4.20
N LEU A 140 6.83 2.09 4.56
CA LEU A 140 6.43 2.37 5.94
C LEU A 140 5.31 1.46 6.41
N ASP A 141 4.27 1.29 5.59
CA ASP A 141 3.11 0.46 5.92
C ASP A 141 3.48 -1.03 5.96
N LEU A 142 4.39 -1.46 5.08
CA LEU A 142 4.95 -2.82 5.09
C LEU A 142 5.73 -3.08 6.38
N VAL A 143 6.64 -2.17 6.77
CA VAL A 143 7.43 -2.33 8.00
C VAL A 143 6.53 -2.29 9.24
N ALA A 144 5.52 -1.41 9.26
CA ALA A 144 4.53 -1.35 10.34
C ALA A 144 3.73 -2.67 10.45
N SER A 145 3.26 -3.20 9.32
CA SER A 145 2.52 -4.47 9.27
C SER A 145 3.38 -5.65 9.71
N VAL A 146 4.66 -5.67 9.30
CA VAL A 146 5.62 -6.68 9.76
C VAL A 146 5.93 -6.51 11.25
N SER A 147 6.00 -5.30 11.79
CA SER A 147 6.13 -5.10 13.24
C SER A 147 4.94 -5.70 13.99
N LEU A 148 3.72 -5.44 13.52
CA LEU A 148 2.49 -6.00 14.10
C LEU A 148 2.44 -7.53 14.01
N ILE A 149 2.94 -8.12 12.92
CA ILE A 149 2.97 -9.59 12.78
C ILE A 149 3.83 -10.23 13.88
N PHE A 150 4.95 -9.59 14.23
CA PHE A 150 5.80 -10.09 15.30
C PHE A 150 5.12 -9.94 16.65
N ASP A 151 4.45 -8.81 16.92
CA ASP A 151 3.72 -8.62 18.17
C ASP A 151 2.61 -9.67 18.36
N VAL A 152 1.86 -9.99 17.30
CA VAL A 152 0.83 -11.04 17.31
C VAL A 152 1.47 -12.42 17.52
N CYS A 153 2.49 -12.78 16.75
CA CYS A 153 3.14 -14.09 16.85
C CYS A 153 3.85 -14.33 18.20
N TYR A 154 4.49 -13.31 18.77
CA TYR A 154 5.12 -13.43 20.09
C TYR A 154 4.08 -13.63 21.20
N CYS A 155 2.93 -12.94 21.13
CA CYS A 155 1.85 -13.14 22.11
C CYS A 155 1.30 -14.56 22.08
N THR A 156 0.93 -15.08 20.90
CA THR A 156 0.36 -16.42 20.78
C THR A 156 1.35 -17.51 21.25
N ARG A 157 2.65 -17.35 20.96
CA ARG A 157 3.67 -18.32 21.35
C ARG A 157 3.96 -18.30 22.86
N ALA A 158 3.92 -17.13 23.49
CA ALA A 158 4.03 -17.00 24.95
C ALA A 158 2.84 -17.67 25.65
N TYR A 159 1.62 -17.46 25.15
CA TYR A 159 0.41 -18.08 25.70
C TYR A 159 0.43 -19.61 25.63
N ILE A 160 0.81 -20.18 24.49
CA ILE A 160 0.91 -21.64 24.32
C ILE A 160 1.93 -22.24 25.28
N LEU A 161 3.06 -21.57 25.54
CA LEU A 161 4.08 -22.04 26.47
C LEU A 161 3.62 -21.98 27.93
N ILE A 162 2.83 -20.98 28.32
CA ILE A 162 2.29 -20.86 29.68
C ILE A 162 1.19 -21.91 29.92
N CYS A 163 0.28 -22.13 28.98
CA CYS A 163 -0.77 -23.13 29.13
C CYS A 163 -0.28 -24.59 29.07
N ALA A 164 0.93 -24.83 28.55
CA ALA A 164 1.53 -26.15 28.48
C ALA A 164 2.30 -26.56 29.76
N CYS A 165 2.54 -25.63 30.68
CA CYS A 165 3.18 -25.85 31.99
C CYS A 165 2.14 -25.96 33.11
#